data_AF-A0A536I118-F1
#
_entry.id   AF-A0A536I118-F1
#
_cell.length_a   1.000
_cell.length_b   1.000
_cell.length_c   1.000
_cell.angle_alpha   90.00
_cell.angle_beta   90.00
_cell.angle_gamma   90.00
#
_symmetry.space_group_name_H-M   'P 1'
#
loop_
_entity.id
_entity.type
_entity.pdbx_description
1 polymer ?
#
loop_
_entity_poly.entity_id
_entity_poly.type
_entity_poly.pdbx_seq_one_letter_code
_entity_poly.pdbx_strand_id
1 'polypeptide(L)'
;MASEREASAARRKVRATFHLPEPLLNEARNAVVALSGPPHRLTLARLAEDAIRHELERLRKRRQGPGRGREFPQRDSELRGGRPIQ
;
A
#
# COMPACT_ATOMS: atom_id res chain seq x y z
N MET A 1 16.94 -25.14 0.56
CA MET A 1 15.64 -25.28 -0.15
C MET A 1 14.48 -24.46 0.44
N ALA A 2 14.48 -24.04 1.72
CA ALA A 2 13.40 -23.22 2.30
C ALA A 2 13.52 -21.70 2.03
N SER A 3 14.73 -21.21 1.74
CA SER A 3 15.04 -19.77 1.66
C SER A 3 14.57 -19.07 0.36
N GLU A 4 14.41 -19.80 -0.75
CA GLU A 4 14.00 -19.21 -2.04
C GLU A 4 12.49 -19.00 -2.16
N ARG A 5 11.68 -19.78 -1.44
CA ARG A 5 10.21 -19.65 -1.48
C ARG A 5 9.72 -18.39 -0.78
N GLU A 6 10.38 -17.97 0.31
CA GLU A 6 10.12 -16.69 0.99
C GLU A 6 10.56 -15.48 0.14
N ALA A 7 11.72 -15.56 -0.51
CA ALA A 7 12.21 -14.49 -1.39
C ALA A 7 11.34 -14.33 -2.65
N SER A 8 10.77 -15.42 -3.17
CA SER A 8 9.85 -15.40 -4.32
C SER A 8 8.48 -14.83 -3.95
N ALA A 9 7.98 -15.11 -2.73
CA ALA A 9 6.74 -14.53 -2.23
C ALA A 9 6.79 -12.99 -2.14
N ALA A 10 7.95 -12.42 -1.79
CA ALA A 10 8.17 -10.98 -1.70
C ALA A 10 8.07 -10.23 -3.05
N ARG A 11 8.17 -10.93 -4.19
CA ARG A 11 8.11 -10.31 -5.53
C ARG A 11 6.75 -10.40 -6.21
N ARG A 12 5.82 -11.19 -5.68
CA ARG A 12 4.51 -11.37 -6.33
C ARG A 12 3.62 -10.17 -6.07
N LYS A 13 3.48 -9.31 -7.07
CA LYS A 13 2.48 -8.23 -7.07
C LYS A 13 1.08 -8.82 -7.14
N VAL A 14 0.17 -8.34 -6.28
CA VAL A 14 -1.24 -8.72 -6.27
C VAL A 14 -2.11 -7.51 -6.61
N ARG A 15 -3.30 -7.72 -7.18
CA ARG A 15 -4.24 -6.66 -7.50
C ARG A 15 -5.04 -6.27 -6.25
N ALA A 16 -5.11 -4.97 -5.97
CA ALA A 16 -6.02 -4.39 -5.00
C ALA A 16 -6.87 -3.31 -5.70
N THR A 17 -8.17 -3.27 -5.38
CA THR A 17 -9.11 -2.30 -5.92
C THR A 17 -9.66 -1.47 -4.78
N PHE A 18 -9.68 -0.15 -4.94
CA PHE A 18 -10.18 0.80 -3.95
C PHE A 18 -11.17 1.76 -4.61
N HIS A 19 -12.18 2.18 -3.87
CA HIS A 19 -12.99 3.34 -4.23
C HIS A 19 -12.31 4.58 -3.64
N LEU A 20 -11.99 5.54 -4.50
CA LEU A 20 -11.37 6.81 -4.12
C LEU A 20 -12.22 7.96 -4.67
N PRO A 21 -12.24 9.13 -4.00
CA PRO A 21 -12.79 10.33 -4.59
C PRO A 21 -12.13 10.62 -5.94
N GLU A 22 -12.95 10.91 -6.95
CA GLU A 22 -12.48 11.30 -8.29
C GLU A 22 -11.42 12.42 -8.28
N PRO A 23 -11.57 13.54 -7.54
CA PRO A 23 -10.57 14.61 -7.57
C PRO A 23 -9.20 14.13 -7.09
N LEU A 24 -9.15 13.27 -6.07
CA LEU A 24 -7.91 12.72 -5.55
C LEU A 24 -7.21 11.82 -6.58
N LEU A 25 -7.99 10.97 -7.27
CA LEU A 25 -7.43 10.10 -8.31
C LEU A 25 -6.90 10.90 -9.50
N ASN A 26 -7.59 11.99 -9.87
CA ASN A 26 -7.14 12.87 -10.94
C ASN A 26 -5.85 13.61 -10.56
N GLU A 27 -5.74 14.11 -9.33
CA GLU A 27 -4.51 14.72 -8.83
C GLU A 27 -3.34 13.71 -8.84
N ALA A 28 -3.56 12.48 -8.37
CA ALA A 28 -2.55 11.42 -8.41
C ALA A 28 -2.08 11.10 -9.83
N ARG A 29 -2.99 11.09 -10.81
CA ARG A 29 -2.65 10.91 -12.24
C ARG A 29 -1.79 12.06 -12.76
N ASN A 30 -2.16 13.30 -12.44
CA ASN A 30 -1.39 14.48 -12.84
C ASN A 30 0.03 14.44 -12.29
N ALA A 31 0.20 14.06 -11.02
CA ALA A 31 1.52 13.92 -10.40
C ALA A 31 2.38 12.86 -11.09
N VAL A 32 1.78 11.71 -11.43
CA VAL A 32 2.48 10.65 -12.17
C VAL A 32 2.91 11.12 -13.56
N VAL A 33 2.05 11.83 -14.29
CA VAL A 33 2.40 12.39 -15.60
C VAL A 33 3.55 13.40 -15.49
N ALA A 34 3.52 14.28 -14.49
CA ALA A 34 4.59 15.25 -14.26
C ALA A 34 5.93 14.58 -13.88
N LEU A 35 5.89 13.42 -13.24
CA LEU A 35 7.06 12.72 -12.68
C LEU A 35 7.39 11.38 -13.36
N SER A 36 6.80 11.09 -14.52
CA SER A 36 7.03 9.83 -15.24
C SER A 36 8.38 9.78 -15.95
N GLY A 37 9.02 10.94 -16.15
CA GLY A 37 10.35 11.04 -16.73
C GLY A 37 11.49 10.73 -15.74
N PRO A 38 12.74 10.62 -16.24
CA PRO A 38 13.92 10.61 -15.38
C PRO A 38 13.98 11.89 -14.51
N PRO A 39 14.49 11.82 -13.27
CA PRO A 39 15.05 10.63 -12.62
C PRO A 39 14.03 9.76 -11.88
N HIS A 40 12.77 10.19 -11.79
CA HIS A 40 11.79 9.59 -10.86
C HIS A 40 11.09 8.36 -11.44
N ARG A 41 10.81 8.33 -12.76
CA ARG A 41 10.12 7.23 -13.45
C ARG A 41 8.87 6.76 -12.68
N LEU A 42 8.12 7.72 -12.14
CA LEU A 42 7.00 7.44 -11.25
C LEU A 42 5.87 6.76 -12.01
N THR A 43 5.17 5.84 -11.33
CA THR A 43 3.96 5.18 -11.83
C THR A 43 2.89 5.21 -10.74
N LEU A 44 1.61 5.07 -11.10
CA LEU A 44 0.53 4.98 -10.11
C LEU A 44 0.73 3.80 -9.14
N ALA A 45 1.26 2.68 -9.62
CA ALA A 45 1.58 1.53 -8.78
C ALA A 45 2.67 1.86 -7.76
N ARG A 46 3.74 2.55 -8.18
CA ARG A 46 4.83 2.98 -7.29
C ARG A 46 4.35 4.00 -6.26
N LEU A 47 3.57 4.99 -6.71
CA LEU A 47 2.95 5.99 -5.84
C LEU A 47 2.07 5.31 -4.77
N ALA A 48 1.21 4.38 -5.18
CA ALA A 48 0.34 3.65 -4.25
C ALA A 48 1.15 2.80 -3.26
N GLU A 49 2.17 2.09 -3.72
CA GLU A 49 3.04 1.29 -2.86
C GLU A 49 3.74 2.17 -1.81
N ASP A 50 4.35 3.28 -2.24
CA ASP A 50 5.09 4.17 -1.36
C ASP A 50 4.16 4.87 -0.36
N ALA A 51 2.98 5.32 -0.80
CA ALA A 51 1.97 5.93 0.06
C ALA A 51 1.46 4.95 1.14
N ILE A 52 1.16 3.70 0.75
CA ILE A 52 0.73 2.67 1.71
C ILE A 52 1.85 2.37 2.70
N ARG A 53 3.10 2.23 2.22
CA ARG A 53 4.25 1.92 3.08
C ARG A 53 4.51 3.03 4.09
N HIS A 54 4.50 4.29 3.63
CA HIS A 54 4.64 5.47 4.49
C HIS A 54 3.52 5.54 5.54
N GLU A 55 2.27 5.34 5.13
CA GLU A 55 1.14 5.40 6.06
C GLU A 55 1.21 4.27 7.09
N LEU A 56 1.60 3.06 6.70
CA LEU A 56 1.82 1.96 7.65
C LEU A 56 2.89 2.31 8.70
N GLU A 57 4.00 2.93 8.29
CA GLU A 57 5.02 3.41 9.23
C GLU A 57 4.47 4.47 10.19
N ARG A 58 3.70 5.43 9.67
CA ARG A 58 3.04 6.46 10.49
C ARG A 58 2.09 5.82 11.50
N LEU A 59 1.30 4.82 11.08
CA LEU A 59 0.35 4.10 11.93
C LEU A 59 1.05 3.29 13.01
N ARG A 60 2.16 2.60 12.69
CA ARG A 60 2.98 1.87 13.67
C ARG A 60 3.51 2.79 14.77
N LYS A 61 3.93 4.01 14.40
CA LYS A 61 4.41 5.03 15.34
C LYS A 61 3.28 5.63 16.19
N ARG A 62 2.09 5.80 15.62
CA ARG A 62 0.89 6.37 16.29
C ARG A 62 0.23 5.38 17.26
N ARG A 63 0.33 4.08 17.01
CA ARG A 63 -0.25 3.03 17.87
C ARG A 63 0.27 3.18 19.31
N GLN A 64 -0.65 3.13 20.27
CA GLN A 64 -0.35 3.14 21.70
C GLN A 64 -0.22 1.70 22.25
N GLY A 65 0.47 1.53 23.38
CA GLY A 65 0.60 0.25 24.08
C GLY A 65 1.80 -0.63 23.65
N PRO A 66 1.84 -1.90 24.07
CA PRO A 66 3.03 -2.76 24.05
C PRO A 66 3.53 -3.19 22.65
N GLY A 67 2.92 -2.66 21.58
CA GLY A 67 3.36 -2.89 20.20
C GLY A 67 3.59 -1.61 19.40
N ARG A 68 3.87 -0.48 20.08
CA ARG A 68 4.27 0.78 19.43
C ARG A 68 5.56 0.59 18.63
N GLY A 69 5.57 1.08 17.39
CA GLY A 69 6.73 1.02 16.49
C GLY A 69 7.01 -0.37 15.91
N ARG A 70 6.29 -1.42 16.33
CA ARG A 70 6.41 -2.78 15.78
C ARG A 70 5.45 -2.99 14.61
N GLU A 71 5.70 -4.03 13.83
CA GLU A 71 4.81 -4.44 12.74
C GLU A 71 3.41 -4.83 13.26
N PHE A 72 2.41 -4.70 12.40
CA PHE A 72 1.06 -5.17 12.70
C PHE A 72 1.04 -6.71 12.67
N PRO A 73 0.32 -7.37 13.59
CA PRO A 73 0.18 -8.82 13.54
C PRO A 73 -0.51 -9.24 12.24
N GLN A 74 -0.16 -10.44 11.76
CA GLN A 74 -0.84 -11.04 10.63
C GLN A 74 -2.31 -11.24 10.98
N ARG A 75 -3.21 -10.91 10.03
CA ARG A 75 -4.65 -11.10 10.23
C ARG A 75 -4.98 -12.59 10.36
N ASP A 76 -5.83 -12.94 11.32
CA ASP A 76 -6.29 -14.33 11.54
C ASP A 76 -7.33 -14.80 10.51
N SER A 77 -7.91 -13.87 9.74
CA SER A 77 -8.85 -14.16 8.67
C SER A 77 -8.79 -13.10 7.57
N GLU A 78 -9.30 -13.43 6.38
CA GLU A 78 -9.45 -12.44 5.32
C GLU A 78 -10.38 -11.30 5.76
N LEU A 79 -10.03 -10.09 5.35
CA LEU A 79 -10.92 -8.93 5.53
C LEU A 79 -12.21 -9.22 4.76
N ARG A 80 -13.28 -9.54 5.49
CA ARG A 80 -14.63 -9.64 4.91
C ARG A 80 -15.05 -8.23 4.54
N GLY A 81 -14.90 -7.87 3.26
CA GLY A 81 -15.45 -6.63 2.74
C GLY A 81 -16.97 -6.66 2.89
N GLY A 82 -17.51 -5.84 3.79
CA GLY A 82 -18.93 -5.55 3.79
C GLY A 82 -19.30 -4.86 2.48
N ARG A 83 -20.45 -5.23 1.89
CA ARG A 83 -21.05 -4.48 0.79
C ARG A 83 -21.23 -3.03 1.27
N PRO A 84 -20.74 -2.01 0.56
CA PRO A 84 -21.13 -0.64 0.82
C PRO A 84 -22.66 -0.59 0.74
N ILE A 85 -23.31 -0.32 1.86
CA ILE A 85 -24.73 0.03 1.87
C ILE A 85 -24.77 1.41 1.23
N GLN A 86 -25.20 1.47 -0.02
CA GLN A 86 -25.72 2.69 -0.65
C GLN A 86 -27.24 2.65 -0.53
#